data_AF-A9GPX3-F1
#
_entry.id   AF-A9GPX3-F1
#
_cell.length_a   1.000
_cell.length_b   1.000
_cell.length_c   1.000
_cell.angle_alpha   90.00
_cell.angle_beta   90.00
_cell.angle_gamma   90.00
#
_symmetry.space_group_name_H-M   'P 1'
#
loop_
_entity.id
_entity.type
_entity.pdbx_description
1 polymer ?
#
loop_
_entity_poly.entity_id
_entity_poly.type
_entity_poly.pdbx_seq_one_letter_code
_entity_poly.pdbx_strand_id
1 'polypeptide(L)'
;MIHSARNVSVWGHSLRAPAIAGASAESYIQPMNDAAIAPSASSLPSRRLGGAGIATLLTGLTLCFIGARFLVVPGAAAAGFGVPLAGLAAYAVAKGARDLSFGALLIAVTLLGERRAAALTLLLGSVIPVVDGAIVLAWRGAHPGYLAMHWGTAVLCVALGALQLRRRA
;
A
#
# COMPACT_ATOMS: atom_id res chain seq x y z
N MET A 1 18.92 37.04 -46.45
CA MET A 1 18.59 36.40 -45.15
C MET A 1 18.06 35.01 -45.44
N ILE A 2 18.92 33.99 -45.32
CA ILE A 2 18.59 32.59 -45.62
C ILE A 2 18.70 31.84 -44.29
N HIS A 3 17.58 31.29 -43.81
CA HIS A 3 17.53 30.44 -42.62
C HIS A 3 18.28 29.13 -42.90
N SER A 4 19.40 28.93 -42.22
CA SER A 4 20.12 27.67 -42.18
C SER A 4 19.40 26.72 -41.21
N ALA A 5 18.55 25.85 -41.75
CA ALA A 5 18.08 24.67 -41.02
C ALA A 5 19.22 23.65 -40.97
N ARG A 6 19.86 23.52 -39.80
CA ARG A 6 20.87 22.48 -39.58
C ARG A 6 20.17 21.12 -39.54
N ASN A 7 20.48 20.27 -40.51
CA ASN A 7 20.20 18.84 -40.44
C ASN A 7 20.94 18.24 -39.24
N VAL A 8 20.21 17.83 -38.22
CA VAL A 8 20.76 16.96 -37.17
C VAL A 8 20.51 15.52 -37.61
N SER A 9 21.56 14.90 -38.17
CA SER A 9 21.56 13.49 -38.50
C SER A 9 22.00 12.67 -37.29
N VAL A 10 21.13 11.81 -36.78
CA VAL A 10 21.45 10.79 -35.77
C VAL A 10 21.10 9.45 -36.40
N TRP A 11 22.14 8.64 -36.65
CA TRP A 11 22.09 7.28 -37.21
C TRP A 11 21.49 7.12 -38.62
N GLY A 12 22.24 7.52 -39.66
CA GLY A 12 22.40 6.79 -40.93
C GLY A 12 21.20 6.35 -41.79
N HIS A 13 19.95 6.64 -41.42
CA HIS A 13 18.76 6.25 -42.19
C HIS A 13 17.96 7.50 -42.58
N SER A 14 17.88 7.77 -43.88
CA SER A 14 16.97 8.77 -44.42
C SER A 14 15.53 8.27 -44.25
N LEU A 15 14.84 8.73 -43.21
CA LEU A 15 13.40 8.49 -43.05
C LEU A 15 12.66 9.29 -44.13
N ARG A 16 12.14 8.59 -45.16
CA ARG A 16 11.07 9.15 -45.99
C ARG A 16 9.81 9.15 -45.14
N ALA A 17 9.24 10.33 -44.89
CA ALA A 17 7.89 10.41 -44.33
C ALA A 17 6.93 9.71 -45.31
N PRO A 18 6.05 8.79 -44.85
CA PRO A 18 5.02 8.24 -45.70
C PRO A 18 4.09 9.37 -46.13
N ALA A 19 3.84 9.48 -47.43
CA ALA A 19 2.82 10.37 -47.96
C ALA A 19 1.45 9.83 -47.51
N ILE A 20 0.90 10.41 -46.45
CA ILE A 20 -0.45 10.10 -45.98
C ILE A 20 -1.44 10.78 -46.91
N ALA A 21 -1.76 10.11 -48.02
CA ALA A 21 -2.88 10.50 -48.87
C ALA A 21 -4.19 10.22 -48.11
N GLY A 22 -4.95 11.29 -47.79
CA GLY A 22 -6.38 11.16 -47.49
C GLY A 22 -6.84 11.27 -46.03
N ALA A 23 -6.02 11.75 -45.08
CA ALA A 23 -6.52 12.03 -43.74
C ALA A 23 -7.27 13.38 -43.70
N SER A 24 -8.62 13.34 -43.70
CA SER A 24 -9.45 14.53 -43.46
C SER A 24 -9.27 15.03 -42.03
N ALA A 25 -9.47 16.33 -41.77
CA ALA A 25 -9.37 16.93 -40.44
C ALA A 25 -10.24 16.21 -39.38
N GLU A 26 -11.30 15.54 -39.84
CA GLU A 26 -12.21 14.72 -39.04
C GLU A 26 -11.49 13.52 -38.39
N SER A 27 -10.52 12.90 -39.08
CA SER A 27 -9.71 11.81 -38.54
C SER A 27 -8.80 12.21 -37.37
N TYR A 28 -8.44 13.49 -37.29
CA TYR A 28 -7.64 14.05 -36.19
C TYR A 28 -8.50 14.50 -35.00
N ILE A 29 -9.74 14.94 -35.25
CA ILE A 29 -10.64 15.46 -34.21
C ILE A 29 -11.30 14.32 -33.41
N GLN A 30 -11.57 13.19 -34.06
CA GLN A 30 -12.25 12.04 -33.45
C GLN A 30 -11.60 11.54 -32.14
N PRO A 31 -10.27 11.27 -32.08
CA PRO A 31 -9.64 10.81 -30.84
C PRO A 31 -9.63 11.88 -29.73
N MET A 32 -9.70 13.18 -30.06
CA MET A 32 -9.83 14.25 -29.07
C MET A 32 -11.26 14.37 -28.52
N ASN A 33 -12.28 14.11 -29.35
CA ASN A 33 -13.67 14.03 -28.90
C ASN A 33 -13.89 12.81 -28.00
N ASP A 34 -13.27 11.67 -28.33
CA ASP A 34 -13.34 10.46 -27.52
C ASP A 34 -12.61 10.63 -26.17
N ALA A 35 -11.52 11.40 -26.13
CA ALA A 35 -10.81 11.74 -24.90
C ALA A 35 -11.55 12.78 -24.03
N ALA A 36 -12.40 13.62 -24.63
CA ALA A 36 -13.23 14.58 -23.91
C ALA A 36 -14.45 13.91 -23.23
N ILE A 37 -14.86 12.71 -23.68
CA ILE A 37 -15.72 11.80 -22.92
C ILE A 37 -14.85 11.05 -21.91
N ALA A 38 -14.25 11.79 -20.98
CA ALA A 38 -13.70 11.17 -19.78
C ALA A 38 -14.84 10.40 -19.09
N PRO A 39 -14.61 9.15 -18.61
CA PRO A 39 -15.63 8.41 -17.90
C PRO A 39 -16.16 9.27 -16.76
N SER A 40 -17.47 9.56 -16.79
CA SER A 40 -18.13 10.30 -15.73
C SER A 40 -17.86 9.59 -14.40
N ALA A 41 -17.61 10.35 -13.33
CA ALA A 41 -17.25 9.83 -12.01
C ALA A 41 -18.22 8.76 -11.45
N SER A 42 -19.41 8.61 -12.05
CA SER A 42 -20.41 7.57 -11.75
C SER A 42 -20.12 6.19 -12.34
N SER A 43 -19.08 6.02 -13.16
CA SER A 43 -18.73 4.75 -13.81
C SER A 43 -17.67 3.93 -13.05
N LEU A 44 -17.20 4.39 -11.90
CA LEU A 44 -16.31 3.58 -11.06
C LEU A 44 -17.12 2.39 -10.52
N PRO A 45 -16.78 1.14 -10.89
CA PRO A 45 -17.50 -0.03 -10.41
C PRO A 45 -17.50 -0.01 -8.88
N SER A 46 -18.69 -0.10 -8.27
CA SER A 46 -18.82 -0.19 -6.81
C SER A 46 -18.16 -1.48 -6.32
N ARG A 47 -16.86 -1.41 -6.03
CA ARG A 47 -16.08 -2.56 -5.55
C ARG A 47 -16.51 -2.85 -4.11
N ARG A 48 -17.52 -3.70 -3.96
CA ARG A 48 -17.95 -4.17 -2.64
C ARG A 48 -16.83 -4.97 -1.99
N LEU A 49 -16.35 -4.49 -0.85
CA LEU A 49 -15.40 -5.21 -0.01
C LEU A 49 -16.12 -6.41 0.62
N GLY A 50 -15.71 -7.63 0.26
CA GLY A 50 -16.14 -8.83 0.97
C GLY A 50 -15.57 -8.87 2.40
N GLY A 51 -16.05 -9.80 3.23
CA GLY A 51 -15.63 -9.89 4.64
C GLY A 51 -14.11 -9.90 4.88
N ALA A 52 -13.32 -10.54 4.00
CA ALA A 52 -11.86 -10.52 4.07
C ALA A 52 -11.26 -9.13 3.84
N GLY A 53 -11.83 -8.35 2.91
CA GLY A 53 -11.42 -6.98 2.66
C GLY A 53 -11.77 -6.06 3.83
N ILE A 54 -12.94 -6.24 4.44
CA ILE A 54 -13.33 -5.51 5.66
C ILE A 54 -12.38 -5.83 6.81
N ALA A 55 -12.10 -7.12 7.07
CA ALA A 55 -11.15 -7.53 8.10
C ALA A 55 -9.73 -6.98 7.84
N THR A 56 -9.33 -6.91 6.58
CA THR A 56 -8.04 -6.32 6.17
C THR A 56 -8.01 -4.81 6.47
N LEU A 57 -9.08 -4.08 6.16
CA LEU A 57 -9.19 -2.65 6.51
C LEU A 57 -9.14 -2.43 8.02
N LEU A 58 -9.88 -3.24 8.79
CA LEU A 58 -9.88 -3.15 10.25
C LEU A 58 -8.48 -3.41 10.80
N THR A 59 -7.74 -4.38 10.24
CA THR A 59 -6.35 -4.66 10.60
C THR A 59 -5.47 -3.43 10.35
N GLY A 60 -5.59 -2.80 9.18
CA GLY A 60 -4.85 -1.58 8.85
C GLY A 60 -5.21 -0.41 9.77
N LEU A 61 -6.49 -0.23 10.10
CA LEU A 61 -6.95 0.80 11.04
C LEU A 61 -6.40 0.56 12.45
N THR A 62 -6.38 -0.68 12.92
CA THR A 62 -5.76 -1.04 14.21
C THR A 62 -4.27 -0.70 14.23
N LEU A 63 -3.54 -0.98 13.15
CA LEU A 63 -2.12 -0.60 13.03
C LEU A 63 -1.93 0.92 13.05
N CYS A 64 -2.76 1.68 12.32
CA CYS A 64 -2.73 3.15 12.38
C CYS A 64 -2.99 3.67 13.80
N PHE A 65 -3.97 3.09 14.50
CA PHE A 65 -4.28 3.45 15.88
C PHE A 65 -3.10 3.16 16.83
N ILE A 66 -2.50 1.96 16.74
CA ILE A 66 -1.34 1.60 17.55
C ILE A 66 -0.16 2.52 17.23
N GLY A 67 0.12 2.75 15.95
CA GLY A 67 1.19 3.63 15.50
C GLY A 67 1.03 5.05 16.03
N ALA A 68 -0.15 5.64 15.86
CA ALA A 68 -0.47 6.96 16.40
C ALA A 68 -0.36 7.01 17.93
N ARG A 69 -0.79 5.97 18.64
CA ARG A 69 -0.66 5.88 20.11
C ARG A 69 0.80 5.90 20.56
N PHE A 70 1.71 5.25 19.82
CA PHE A 70 3.15 5.30 20.08
C PHE A 70 3.75 6.70 19.85
N LEU A 71 3.18 7.49 18.94
CA LEU A 71 3.62 8.86 18.68
C LEU A 71 3.08 9.87 19.70
N VAL A 72 1.84 9.69 20.18
CA VAL A 72 1.17 10.66 21.06
C VAL A 72 1.36 10.33 22.54
N VAL A 73 1.27 9.05 22.92
CA VAL A 73 1.33 8.60 24.32
C VAL A 73 2.26 7.37 24.46
N PRO A 74 3.57 7.52 24.17
CA PRO A 74 4.51 6.41 24.04
C PRO A 74 4.60 5.53 25.28
N GLY A 75 4.54 6.10 26.50
CA GLY A 75 4.60 5.33 27.74
C GLY A 75 3.46 4.31 27.88
N ALA A 76 2.22 4.75 27.63
CA ALA A 76 1.05 3.89 27.67
C ALA A 76 0.99 2.90 26.49
N ALA A 77 1.57 3.26 25.34
CA ALA A 77 1.70 2.37 24.19
C ALA A 77 2.70 1.24 24.48
N ALA A 78 3.86 1.59 25.02
CA ALA A 78 4.94 0.66 25.37
C ALA A 78 4.53 -0.32 26.49
N ALA A 79 3.81 0.16 27.51
CA ALA A 79 3.22 -0.71 28.52
C ALA A 79 2.18 -1.69 27.93
N GLY A 80 1.36 -1.24 26.98
CA GLY A 80 0.42 -2.11 26.26
C GLY A 80 1.09 -3.11 25.32
N PHE A 81 2.27 -2.75 24.78
CA PHE A 81 3.08 -3.64 23.97
C PHE A 81 3.74 -4.76 24.78
N GLY A 82 4.00 -4.52 26.06
CA GLY A 82 4.63 -5.46 26.99
C GLY A 82 6.10 -5.17 27.29
N VAL A 83 6.62 -4.04 26.81
CA VAL A 83 7.98 -3.54 27.12
C VAL A 83 7.85 -2.07 27.50
N PRO A 84 7.82 -1.71 28.80
CA PRO A 84 7.72 -0.34 29.27
C PRO A 84 8.84 0.58 28.74
N LEU A 85 8.53 1.87 28.63
CA LEU A 85 9.41 2.88 28.06
C LEU A 85 10.55 3.25 29.04
N ALA A 86 11.65 2.48 29.05
CA ALA A 86 12.82 2.72 29.91
C ALA A 86 13.81 3.74 29.30
N GLY A 87 13.35 4.95 28.98
CA GLY A 87 14.17 6.00 28.34
C GLY A 87 14.34 5.86 26.82
N LEU A 88 13.69 4.88 26.20
CA LEU A 88 13.82 4.54 24.77
C LEU A 88 12.79 5.26 23.87
N ALA A 89 12.52 6.55 24.13
CA ALA A 89 11.46 7.30 23.45
C ALA A 89 11.65 7.35 21.92
N ALA A 90 12.88 7.51 21.43
CA ALA A 90 13.16 7.52 19.99
C ALA A 90 12.79 6.20 19.30
N TYR A 91 13.01 5.05 19.95
CA TYR A 91 12.64 3.74 19.42
C TYR A 91 11.12 3.54 19.41
N ALA A 92 10.42 4.08 20.40
CA ALA A 92 8.96 4.09 20.41
C ALA A 92 8.38 4.93 19.28
N VAL A 93 8.98 6.08 18.98
CA VAL A 93 8.60 6.89 17.80
C VAL A 93 8.85 6.13 16.50
N ALA A 94 10.01 5.49 16.35
CA ALA A 94 10.33 4.68 15.17
C ALA A 94 9.34 3.52 14.97
N LYS A 95 8.99 2.82 16.06
CA LYS A 95 7.94 1.79 16.04
C LYS A 95 6.58 2.38 15.65
N GLY A 96 6.21 3.51 16.24
CA GLY A 96 4.96 4.19 15.95
C GLY A 96 4.84 4.56 14.47
N ALA A 97 5.89 5.14 13.90
CA ALA A 97 5.97 5.46 12.48
C ALA A 97 5.85 4.20 11.60
N ARG A 98 6.58 3.12 11.93
CA ARG A 98 6.49 1.83 11.23
C ARG A 98 5.06 1.31 11.18
N ASP A 99 4.40 1.21 12.33
CA ASP A 99 3.06 0.63 12.45
C ASP A 99 2.02 1.51 11.72
N LEU A 100 2.15 2.84 11.84
CA LEU A 100 1.31 3.79 11.12
C LEU A 100 1.48 3.68 9.60
N SER A 101 2.72 3.60 9.10
CA SER A 101 2.99 3.45 7.67
C SER A 101 2.47 2.14 7.11
N PHE A 102 2.67 1.02 7.81
CA PHE A 102 2.15 -0.28 7.38
C PHE A 102 0.62 -0.32 7.40
N GLY A 103 -0.01 0.25 8.43
CA GLY A 103 -1.47 0.38 8.50
C GLY A 103 -2.03 1.21 7.35
N ALA A 104 -1.43 2.37 7.07
CA ALA A 104 -1.83 3.25 5.98
C ALA A 104 -1.66 2.59 4.60
N LEU A 105 -0.51 1.93 4.37
CA LEU A 105 -0.28 1.16 3.14
C LEU A 105 -1.34 0.08 2.96
N LEU A 106 -1.63 -0.70 4.00
CA LEU A 106 -2.60 -1.77 3.96
C LEU A 106 -4.02 -1.26 3.65
N ILE A 107 -4.41 -0.15 4.26
CA ILE A 107 -5.68 0.53 3.96
C ILE A 107 -5.71 0.95 2.49
N ALA A 108 -4.68 1.66 2.03
CA ALA A 108 -4.63 2.21 0.68
C ALA A 108 -4.77 1.10 -0.38
N VAL A 109 -3.95 0.05 -0.31
CA VAL A 109 -4.02 -1.05 -1.30
C VAL A 109 -5.35 -1.81 -1.23
N THR A 110 -5.97 -1.88 -0.05
CA THR A 110 -7.28 -2.52 0.12
C THR A 110 -8.41 -1.69 -0.46
N LEU A 111 -8.38 -0.36 -0.28
CA LEU A 111 -9.37 0.57 -0.87
C LEU A 111 -9.23 0.69 -2.38
N LEU A 112 -8.01 0.60 -2.92
CA LEU A 112 -7.77 0.46 -4.36
C LEU A 112 -8.25 -0.91 -4.89
N GLY A 113 -8.54 -1.85 -3.98
CA GLY A 113 -8.97 -3.21 -4.30
C GLY A 113 -7.87 -4.08 -4.91
N GLU A 114 -6.61 -3.69 -4.72
CA GLU A 114 -5.44 -4.43 -5.15
C GLU A 114 -5.22 -5.64 -4.24
N ARG A 115 -5.99 -6.71 -4.47
CA ARG A 115 -6.01 -7.91 -3.61
C ARG A 115 -4.63 -8.55 -3.43
N ARG A 116 -3.83 -8.63 -4.50
CA ARG A 116 -2.47 -9.20 -4.43
C ARG A 116 -1.55 -8.32 -3.60
N ALA A 117 -1.61 -7.00 -3.79
CA ALA A 117 -0.83 -6.07 -2.99
C ALA A 117 -1.25 -6.15 -1.51
N ALA A 118 -2.55 -6.13 -1.20
CA ALA A 118 -3.07 -6.29 0.15
C ALA A 118 -2.59 -7.61 0.79
N ALA A 119 -2.63 -8.71 0.03
CA ALA A 119 -2.16 -10.01 0.51
C ALA A 119 -0.67 -10.01 0.83
N LEU A 120 0.17 -9.48 -0.08
CA LEU A 120 1.61 -9.40 0.14
C LEU A 120 1.95 -8.48 1.30
N THR A 121 1.26 -7.34 1.44
CA THR A 121 1.41 -6.43 2.58
C THR A 121 1.10 -7.14 3.90
N LEU A 122 0.04 -7.95 3.96
CA LEU A 122 -0.30 -8.75 5.15
C LEU A 122 0.74 -9.83 5.44
N LEU A 123 1.16 -10.59 4.42
CA LEU A 123 2.08 -11.72 4.58
C LEU A 123 3.48 -11.24 5.00
N LEU A 124 4.04 -10.27 4.27
CA LEU A 124 5.34 -9.69 4.63
C LEU A 124 5.25 -8.90 5.93
N GLY A 125 4.15 -8.16 6.12
CA GLY A 125 3.87 -7.42 7.35
C GLY A 125 3.73 -8.32 8.57
N SER A 126 3.34 -9.59 8.43
CA SER A 126 3.23 -10.54 9.55
C SER A 126 4.56 -10.82 10.26
N VAL A 127 5.70 -10.57 9.61
CA VAL A 127 7.03 -10.65 10.23
C VAL A 127 7.13 -9.67 11.40
N ILE A 128 6.49 -8.50 11.30
CA ILE A 128 6.49 -7.47 12.34
C ILE A 128 5.95 -8.01 13.68
N PRO A 129 4.69 -8.50 13.78
CA PRO A 129 4.16 -9.04 15.02
C PRO A 129 4.88 -10.32 15.49
N VAL A 130 5.50 -11.11 14.59
CA VAL A 130 6.36 -12.24 15.00
C VAL A 130 7.56 -11.73 15.81
N VAL A 131 8.29 -10.77 15.24
CA VAL A 131 9.47 -10.17 15.87
C VAL A 131 9.09 -9.40 17.13
N ASP A 132 7.99 -8.65 17.10
CA ASP A 132 7.46 -7.92 18.26
C ASP A 132 7.16 -8.89 19.44
N GLY A 133 6.54 -10.05 19.16
CA GLY A 133 6.33 -11.09 20.17
C GLY A 133 7.64 -11.70 20.69
N ALA A 134 8.63 -11.90 19.82
CA ALA A 134 9.96 -12.37 20.23
C ALA A 134 10.69 -11.35 21.13
N ILE A 135 10.56 -10.05 20.83
CA ILE A 135 11.09 -8.96 21.68
C ILE A 135 10.44 -9.01 23.07
N VAL A 136 9.11 -9.15 23.14
CA VAL A 136 8.40 -9.27 24.42
C VAL A 136 8.85 -10.51 25.19
N LEU A 137 8.97 -11.66 24.51
CA LEU A 137 9.44 -12.90 25.13
C LEU A 137 10.86 -12.74 25.69
N ALA A 138 11.76 -12.12 24.93
CA ALA A 138 13.15 -11.89 25.35
C ALA A 138 13.24 -10.90 26.52
N TRP A 139 12.42 -9.85 26.53
CA TRP A 139 12.47 -8.81 27.56
C TRP A 139 11.73 -9.19 28.85
N ARG A 140 10.55 -9.81 28.74
CA ARG A 140 9.66 -10.09 29.89
C ARG A 140 9.50 -11.56 30.25
N GLY A 141 9.95 -12.48 29.39
CA GLY A 141 9.62 -13.89 29.50
C GLY A 141 8.22 -14.23 28.98
N ALA A 142 7.84 -15.50 29.14
CA ALA A 142 6.63 -16.07 28.55
C ALA A 142 5.36 -15.60 29.28
N HIS A 143 4.79 -14.49 28.85
CA HIS A 143 3.49 -14.04 29.34
C HIS A 143 2.38 -14.23 28.31
N PRO A 144 1.41 -15.11 28.56
CA PRO A 144 0.39 -15.51 27.58
C PRO A 144 -0.35 -14.34 26.95
N GLY A 145 -0.75 -13.33 27.73
CA GLY A 145 -1.53 -12.20 27.22
C GLY A 145 -0.84 -11.38 26.11
N TYR A 146 0.43 -10.99 26.31
CA TYR A 146 1.14 -10.21 25.28
C TYR A 146 1.57 -11.09 24.11
N LEU A 147 1.99 -12.33 24.36
CA LEU A 147 2.37 -13.24 23.28
C LEU A 147 1.18 -13.59 22.39
N ALA A 148 0.00 -13.80 22.97
CA ALA A 148 -1.24 -14.02 22.23
C ALA A 148 -1.61 -12.81 21.38
N MET A 149 -1.44 -11.59 21.89
CA MET A 149 -1.66 -10.37 21.11
C MET A 149 -0.75 -10.32 19.88
N HIS A 150 0.56 -10.53 20.08
CA HIS A 150 1.54 -10.44 19.00
C HIS A 150 1.40 -11.59 18.00
N TRP A 151 1.58 -12.83 18.45
CA TRP A 151 1.55 -13.98 17.54
C TRP A 151 0.15 -14.30 17.02
N GLY A 152 -0.90 -13.97 17.78
CA GLY A 152 -2.27 -14.00 17.26
C GLY A 152 -2.48 -13.02 16.11
N THR A 153 -1.92 -11.80 16.21
CA THR A 153 -1.92 -10.84 15.09
C THR A 153 -1.12 -11.38 13.89
N ALA A 154 0.03 -12.01 14.12
CA ALA A 154 0.79 -12.64 13.04
C ALA A 154 -0.02 -13.71 12.30
N VAL A 155 -0.67 -14.61 13.04
CA VAL A 155 -1.55 -15.65 12.49
C VAL A 155 -2.72 -15.04 11.72
N LEU A 156 -3.36 -13.99 12.27
CA LEU A 156 -4.44 -13.26 11.59
C LEU A 156 -3.96 -12.68 10.25
N CYS A 157 -2.81 -12.01 10.23
CA CYS A 157 -2.24 -11.45 9.01
C CYS A 157 -1.96 -12.53 7.96
N VAL A 158 -1.38 -13.66 8.37
CA VAL A 158 -1.13 -14.79 7.45
C VAL A 158 -2.43 -15.35 6.89
N ALA A 159 -3.43 -15.58 7.76
CA ALA A 159 -4.73 -16.11 7.35
C ALA A 159 -5.46 -15.18 6.37
N LEU A 160 -5.50 -13.87 6.67
CA LEU A 160 -6.10 -12.86 5.79
C LEU A 160 -5.33 -12.76 4.47
N GLY A 161 -3.99 -12.74 4.50
CA GLY A 161 -3.17 -12.70 3.30
C GLY A 161 -3.40 -13.89 2.40
N ALA A 162 -3.41 -15.11 2.95
CA ALA A 162 -3.74 -16.32 2.22
C ALA A 162 -5.16 -16.27 1.64
N LEU A 163 -6.15 -15.79 2.39
CA LEU A 163 -7.53 -15.67 1.91
C LEU A 163 -7.66 -14.66 0.76
N GLN A 164 -6.92 -13.55 0.80
CA GLN A 164 -6.88 -12.56 -0.27
C GLN A 164 -6.26 -13.12 -1.56
N LEU A 165 -5.29 -14.03 -1.47
CA LEU A 165 -4.75 -14.75 -2.63
C LEU A 165 -5.71 -15.81 -3.20
N ARG A 166 -6.52 -16.46 -2.35
CA ARG A 166 -7.45 -17.52 -2.76
C ARG A 166 -8.67 -16.99 -3.52
N ARG A 167 -9.10 -15.75 -3.26
CA ARG A 167 -10.24 -15.12 -3.95
C ARG A 167 -9.82 -14.70 -5.36
N ARG A 168 -10.01 -15.59 -6.35
CA ARG A 168 -9.81 -15.26 -7.77
C ARG A 168 -10.72 -14.08 -8.17
N ALA A 169 -10.20 -13.24 -9.08
CA ALA A 169 -10.87 -12.07 -9.63
C ALA A 169 -12.08 -12.48 -10.47
#